data_AF-A0A850V5A0-F1
#
_entry.id   AF-A0A850V5A0-F1
#
_cell.length_a   1.000
_cell.length_b   1.000
_cell.length_c   1.000
_cell.angle_alpha   90.00
_cell.angle_beta   90.00
_cell.angle_gamma   90.00
#
_symmetry.space_group_name_H-M   'P 1'
#
loop_
_entity.id
_entity.type
_entity.pdbx_description
1 polymer ?
#
loop_
_entity_poly.entity_id
_entity_poly.type
_entity_poly.pdbx_seq_one_letter_code
_entity_poly.pdbx_strand_id
1 'polypeptide(L)'
;SPGAITERFNLNFTITNLMFTTDLQTPNSRKFRSAEKIMKHYVDSLLQKSSIGPHFTGCKVTGFRSGRRRDDTKVDAVCSYKDNASLARFDREKLYQELSTMTNNATKLGHYSLDRSSLYVDG
;
A
#
# COMPACT_ATOMS: atom_id res chain seq x y z
N SER A 1 30.90 10.10 -3.15
CA SER A 1 29.60 10.24 -3.84
C SER A 1 28.55 10.60 -2.81
N PRO A 2 27.72 11.64 -3.01
CA PRO A 2 26.61 11.91 -2.09
C PRO A 2 25.74 10.65 -2.04
N GLY A 3 25.46 10.15 -0.84
CA GLY A 3 24.66 8.93 -0.68
C GLY A 3 23.25 9.13 -1.25
N ALA A 4 22.69 8.09 -1.86
CA ALA A 4 21.30 8.12 -2.30
C ALA A 4 20.38 8.36 -1.09
N ILE A 5 19.51 9.36 -1.15
CA ILE A 5 18.51 9.63 -0.11
C ILE A 5 17.38 8.62 -0.31
N THR A 6 16.87 8.05 0.79
CA THR A 6 15.69 7.17 0.75
C THR A 6 14.55 7.91 1.40
N GLU A 7 13.51 8.19 0.63
CA GLU A 7 12.28 8.81 1.12
C GLU A 7 11.19 7.74 1.32
N ARG A 8 10.16 8.11 2.08
CA ARG A 8 9.07 7.21 2.46
C ARG A 8 7.73 7.90 2.33
N PHE A 9 6.73 7.12 1.98
CA PHE A 9 5.34 7.55 1.97
C PHE A 9 4.45 6.46 2.59
N ASN A 10 3.32 6.85 3.16
CA ASN A 10 2.30 5.92 3.63
C ASN A 10 1.32 5.62 2.50
N LEU A 11 0.91 4.36 2.43
CA LEU A 11 -0.21 3.90 1.61
C LEU A 11 -1.21 3.21 2.53
N ASN A 12 -2.44 3.68 2.51
CA ASN A 12 -3.53 3.10 3.30
C ASN A 12 -4.71 2.80 2.38
N PHE A 13 -5.42 1.71 2.66
CA PHE A 13 -6.68 1.37 2.01
C PHE A 13 -7.47 0.37 2.89
N THR A 14 -8.75 0.19 2.59
CA THR A 14 -9.62 -0.76 3.29
C THR A 14 -10.10 -1.82 2.31
N ILE A 15 -9.90 -3.07 2.69
CA ILE A 15 -10.45 -4.23 1.99
C ILE A 15 -11.81 -4.54 2.60
N THR A 16 -12.85 -4.72 1.79
CA THR A 16 -14.24 -4.92 2.24
C THR A 16 -14.70 -6.37 2.18
N ASN A 17 -13.84 -7.28 1.72
CA ASN A 17 -14.09 -8.72 1.66
C ASN A 17 -13.01 -9.54 2.38
N LEU A 18 -12.44 -8.97 3.44
CA LEU A 18 -11.47 -9.63 4.31
C LEU A 18 -11.89 -9.39 5.77
N MET A 19 -12.51 -10.40 6.37
CA MET A 19 -12.95 -10.34 7.75
C MET A 19 -11.77 -10.13 8.71
N PHE A 20 -11.87 -9.07 9.51
CA PHE A 20 -10.88 -8.78 10.53
C PHE A 20 -10.95 -9.83 11.66
N THR A 21 -9.78 -10.23 12.15
CA THR A 21 -9.64 -11.20 13.25
C THR A 21 -8.48 -10.79 14.13
N THR A 22 -8.48 -11.19 15.40
CA THR A 22 -7.37 -10.93 16.35
C THR A 22 -6.02 -11.46 15.84
N ASP A 23 -6.02 -12.55 15.07
CA ASP A 23 -4.80 -13.05 14.42
C ASP A 23 -4.24 -12.06 13.38
N LEU A 24 -5.09 -11.31 12.66
CA LEU A 24 -4.64 -10.27 11.74
C LEU A 24 -4.07 -9.05 12.48
N GLN A 25 -4.46 -8.83 13.73
CA GLN A 25 -3.88 -7.78 14.56
C GLN A 25 -2.56 -8.19 15.20
N THR A 26 -2.37 -9.49 15.42
CA THR A 26 -1.23 -10.04 16.17
C THR A 26 -0.02 -10.16 15.24
N PRO A 27 1.03 -9.32 15.41
CA PRO A 27 2.23 -9.41 14.60
C PRO A 27 2.82 -10.82 14.71
N ASN A 28 3.35 -11.35 13.60
CA ASN A 28 3.92 -12.70 13.55
C ASN A 28 2.94 -13.86 13.79
N SER A 29 1.62 -13.65 13.83
CA SER A 29 0.69 -14.77 13.71
C SER A 29 0.82 -15.41 12.32
N ARG A 30 0.39 -16.67 12.16
CA ARG A 30 0.38 -17.32 10.83
C ARG A 30 -0.48 -16.54 9.84
N LYS A 31 -1.64 -16.05 10.28
CA LYS A 31 -2.57 -15.28 9.45
C LYS A 31 -2.01 -13.91 9.07
N PHE A 32 -1.39 -13.21 10.02
CA PHE A 32 -0.70 -11.93 9.77
C PHE A 32 0.37 -12.10 8.71
N ARG A 33 1.33 -13.03 8.89
CA ARG A 33 2.43 -13.23 7.94
C ARG A 33 1.95 -13.61 6.54
N SER A 34 0.90 -14.43 6.46
CA SER A 34 0.30 -14.81 5.18
C SER A 34 -0.35 -13.60 4.50
N ALA A 35 -1.18 -12.84 5.22
CA ALA A 35 -1.83 -11.64 4.69
C ALA A 35 -0.82 -10.56 4.33
N GLU A 36 0.20 -10.32 5.16
CA GLU A 36 1.29 -9.38 4.94
C GLU A 36 2.02 -9.69 3.63
N LYS A 37 2.40 -10.96 3.41
CA LYS A 37 3.08 -11.39 2.18
C LYS A 37 2.23 -11.17 0.94
N ILE A 38 0.94 -11.51 1.00
CA ILE A 38 0.00 -11.34 -0.12
C ILE A 38 -0.20 -9.84 -0.40
N MET A 39 -0.47 -9.04 0.63
CA MET A 39 -0.65 -7.59 0.49
C MET A 39 0.59 -6.90 -0.05
N LYS A 40 1.76 -7.25 0.48
CA LYS A 40 3.03 -6.73 -0.01
C LYS A 40 3.21 -7.01 -1.50
N HIS A 41 2.91 -8.23 -1.96
CA HIS A 41 3.00 -8.56 -3.39
C HIS A 41 2.10 -7.66 -4.26
N TYR A 42 0.85 -7.44 -3.84
CA TYR A 42 -0.06 -6.57 -4.57
C TYR A 42 0.38 -5.11 -4.58
N VAL A 43 0.76 -4.56 -3.43
CA VAL A 43 1.19 -3.16 -3.31
C VAL A 43 2.49 -2.91 -4.06
N ASP A 44 3.49 -3.80 -3.93
CA ASP A 44 4.75 -3.68 -4.66
C ASP A 44 4.49 -3.71 -6.18
N SER A 45 3.61 -4.60 -6.67
CA SER A 45 3.30 -4.70 -8.09
C SER A 45 2.63 -3.42 -8.64
N LEU A 46 1.76 -2.77 -7.85
CA LEU A 46 1.16 -1.49 -8.23
C LEU A 46 2.22 -0.40 -8.35
N LEU A 47 3.09 -0.27 -7.34
CA LEU A 47 4.07 0.80 -7.30
C LEU A 47 5.19 0.63 -8.32
N GLN A 48 5.58 -0.62 -8.62
CA GLN A 48 6.51 -0.91 -9.71
C GLN A 48 5.97 -0.47 -11.08
N LYS A 49 4.65 -0.44 -11.27
CA LYS A 49 3.99 -0.01 -12.52
C LYS A 49 3.65 1.48 -12.54
N SER A 50 3.79 2.17 -11.41
CA SER A 50 3.54 3.61 -11.28
C SER A 50 4.72 4.43 -11.76
N SER A 51 4.55 5.76 -11.81
CA SER A 51 5.63 6.69 -12.15
C SER A 51 6.84 6.63 -11.20
N ILE A 52 6.69 6.13 -9.97
CA ILE A 52 7.81 5.94 -9.03
C ILE A 52 8.56 4.61 -9.25
N GLY A 53 8.06 3.71 -10.09
CA GLY A 53 8.59 2.36 -10.29
C GLY A 53 10.11 2.27 -10.50
N PRO A 54 10.74 3.13 -11.33
CA PRO A 54 12.19 3.14 -11.53
C PRO A 54 13.02 3.40 -10.27
N HIS A 55 12.44 4.02 -9.25
CA HIS A 55 13.11 4.40 -8.01
C HIS A 55 12.54 3.68 -6.79
N PHE A 56 11.43 2.97 -6.94
CA PHE A 56 10.76 2.24 -5.88
C PHE A 56 11.64 1.12 -5.32
N THR A 57 11.75 1.04 -4.00
CA THR A 57 12.58 0.05 -3.30
C THR A 57 11.76 -1.01 -2.56
N GLY A 58 10.45 -0.83 -2.42
CA GLY A 58 9.56 -1.78 -1.77
C GLY A 58 8.67 -1.16 -0.69
N CYS A 59 7.61 -1.88 -0.34
CA CYS A 59 6.78 -1.56 0.82
C CYS A 59 6.92 -2.58 1.95
N LYS A 60 6.62 -2.10 3.16
CA LYS A 60 6.34 -2.90 4.34
C LYS A 60 4.89 -2.67 4.74
N VAL A 61 4.08 -3.73 4.77
CA VAL A 61 2.74 -3.68 5.36
C VAL A 61 2.94 -3.63 6.87
N THR A 62 2.55 -2.53 7.51
CA THR A 62 2.82 -2.28 8.93
C THR A 62 1.69 -2.75 9.84
N GLY A 63 0.48 -2.97 9.30
CA GLY A 63 -0.60 -3.50 10.11
C GLY A 63 -1.88 -3.79 9.34
N PHE A 64 -2.72 -4.60 10.00
CA PHE A 64 -4.12 -4.81 9.67
C PHE A 64 -4.96 -4.36 10.86
N ARG A 65 -6.00 -3.57 10.60
CA ARG A 65 -6.90 -3.03 11.63
C ARG A 65 -8.35 -3.31 11.28
N SER A 66 -9.21 -3.35 12.30
CA SER A 66 -10.66 -3.43 12.11
C SER A 66 -11.15 -2.24 11.29
N GLY A 67 -11.93 -2.50 10.24
CA GLY A 67 -12.65 -1.46 9.51
C GLY A 67 -13.98 -1.09 10.16
N ARG A 68 -14.88 -0.47 9.38
CA ARG A 68 -16.20 -0.03 9.87
C ARG A 68 -17.16 -1.22 10.02
N ARG A 69 -17.09 -2.18 9.10
CA ARG A 69 -17.85 -3.43 9.14
C ARG A 69 -16.95 -4.59 9.58
N ARG A 70 -17.55 -5.69 10.02
CA ARG A 70 -16.81 -6.91 10.42
C ARG A 70 -15.98 -7.50 9.27
N ASP A 71 -16.48 -7.37 8.04
CA ASP A 71 -15.83 -7.87 6.83
C ASP A 71 -14.80 -6.87 6.24
N ASP A 72 -14.63 -5.73 6.92
CA ASP A 72 -13.66 -4.72 6.53
C ASP A 72 -12.35 -4.90 7.31
N THR A 73 -11.23 -4.91 6.58
CA THR A 73 -9.89 -4.83 7.14
C THR A 73 -9.16 -3.64 6.53
N LYS A 74 -8.75 -2.70 7.38
CA LYS A 74 -7.86 -1.61 6.97
C LYS A 74 -6.42 -2.11 6.90
N VAL A 75 -5.73 -1.76 5.81
CA VAL A 75 -4.34 -2.08 5.55
C VAL A 75 -3.52 -0.79 5.64
N ASP A 76 -2.43 -0.85 6.40
CA ASP A 76 -1.44 0.22 6.48
C ASP A 76 -0.12 -0.28 5.92
N ALA A 77 0.50 0.50 5.02
CA ALA A 77 1.80 0.19 4.44
C ALA A 77 2.69 1.44 4.42
N VAL A 78 3.98 1.23 4.62
CA VAL A 78 5.02 2.24 4.44
C VAL A 78 5.86 1.81 3.25
N CYS A 79 5.96 2.68 2.26
CA CYS A 79 6.63 2.44 1.00
C CYS A 79 7.86 3.32 0.88
N SER A 80 8.89 2.85 0.19
CA SER A 80 10.16 3.57 0.07
C SER A 80 10.61 3.65 -1.38
N TYR A 81 11.28 4.75 -1.71
CA TYR A 81 11.92 4.97 -3.00
C TYR A 81 13.24 5.73 -2.82
N LYS A 82 14.14 5.58 -3.79
CA LYS A 82 15.38 6.36 -3.85
C LYS A 82 15.05 7.75 -4.37
N ASP A 83 15.21 8.76 -3.54
CA ASP A 83 15.16 10.13 -3.98
C ASP A 83 16.53 10.52 -4.54
N ASN A 84 16.53 10.85 -5.82
CA ASN A 84 17.68 11.43 -6.49
C ASN A 84 17.30 12.90 -6.68
N ALA A 85 18.08 13.82 -6.11
CA ALA A 85 17.83 15.26 -6.15
C ALA A 85 17.62 15.89 -7.56
N SER A 86 17.81 15.12 -8.63
CA SER A 86 17.62 15.47 -10.04
C SER A 86 16.35 14.88 -10.70
N LEU A 87 15.57 14.05 -9.99
CA LEU A 87 14.35 13.43 -10.50
C LEU A 87 13.10 14.17 -9.99
N ALA A 88 12.04 14.11 -10.79
CA ALA A 88 10.77 14.76 -10.48
C ALA A 88 10.33 14.41 -9.05
N ARG A 89 10.21 15.45 -8.22
CA ARG A 89 9.80 15.37 -6.82
C ARG A 89 8.54 14.52 -6.68
N PHE A 90 8.46 13.71 -5.62
CA PHE A 90 7.31 12.87 -5.32
C PHE A 90 6.00 13.66 -5.43
N ASP A 91 5.16 13.25 -6.38
CA ASP A 91 3.85 13.82 -6.63
C ASP A 91 2.78 12.87 -6.09
N ARG A 92 2.33 13.18 -4.87
CA ARG A 92 1.30 12.44 -4.15
C ARG A 92 0.01 12.31 -4.96
N GLU A 93 -0.41 13.39 -5.63
CA GLU A 93 -1.68 13.41 -6.35
C GLU A 93 -1.58 12.55 -7.62
N LYS A 94 -0.50 12.69 -8.37
CA LYS A 94 -0.22 11.82 -9.52
C LYS A 94 -0.19 10.35 -9.11
N LEU A 95 0.54 10.00 -8.04
CA LEU A 95 0.63 8.63 -7.57
C LEU A 95 -0.75 8.10 -7.14
N TYR A 96 -1.54 8.90 -6.43
CA TYR A 96 -2.91 8.53 -6.07
C TYR A 96 -3.76 8.24 -7.32
N GLN A 97 -3.71 9.08 -8.36
CA GLN A 97 -4.48 8.88 -9.58
C GLN A 97 -4.06 7.62 -10.34
N GLU A 98 -2.75 7.34 -10.42
CA GLU A 98 -2.20 6.13 -11.03
C GLU A 98 -2.69 4.87 -10.29
N LEU A 99 -2.58 4.87 -8.96
CA LEU A 99 -3.05 3.77 -8.12
C LEU A 99 -4.56 3.57 -8.22
N SER A 100 -5.34 4.65 -8.16
CA SER A 100 -6.80 4.63 -8.32
C SER A 100 -7.18 3.99 -9.66
N THR A 101 -6.55 4.42 -10.75
CA THR A 101 -6.79 3.88 -12.10
C THR A 101 -6.47 2.39 -12.18
N MET A 102 -5.28 1.98 -11.70
CA MET A 102 -4.85 0.57 -11.72
C MET A 102 -5.70 -0.34 -10.82
N THR A 103 -6.40 0.23 -9.83
CA THR A 103 -7.29 -0.49 -8.91
C THR A 103 -8.77 -0.30 -9.24
N ASN A 104 -9.08 0.02 -10.50
CA ASN A 104 -10.45 0.25 -10.99
C ASN A 104 -11.20 1.29 -10.13
N ASN A 105 -10.66 2.50 -10.06
CA ASN A 105 -11.11 3.58 -9.20
C ASN A 105 -11.12 3.19 -7.71
N ALA A 106 -10.04 2.57 -7.23
CA ALA A 106 -9.90 2.12 -5.84
C ALA A 106 -10.98 1.16 -5.36
N THR A 107 -11.52 0.30 -6.25
CA THR A 107 -12.54 -0.70 -5.89
C THR A 107 -12.04 -2.13 -5.93
N LYS A 108 -10.89 -2.40 -6.58
CA LYS A 108 -10.40 -3.76 -6.77
C LYS A 108 -8.87 -3.86 -6.73
N LEU A 109 -8.37 -4.84 -5.99
CA LEU A 109 -6.95 -5.21 -5.95
C LEU A 109 -6.82 -6.73 -6.00
N GLY A 110 -6.58 -7.26 -7.20
CA GLY A 110 -6.62 -8.69 -7.44
C GLY A 110 -8.00 -9.27 -7.11
N HIS A 111 -8.05 -10.17 -6.12
CA HIS A 111 -9.30 -10.77 -5.62
C HIS A 111 -9.96 -9.99 -4.49
N TYR A 112 -9.33 -8.91 -4.00
CA TYR A 112 -9.87 -8.09 -2.94
C TYR A 112 -10.74 -6.96 -3.49
N SER A 113 -11.88 -6.75 -2.83
CA SER A 113 -12.72 -5.57 -3.00
C SER A 113 -12.24 -4.49 -2.05
N LEU A 114 -12.23 -3.24 -2.52
CA LEU A 114 -11.74 -2.10 -1.77
C LEU A 114 -12.84 -1.07 -1.52
N ASP A 115 -12.76 -0.36 -0.41
CA ASP A 115 -13.53 0.87 -0.20
C ASP A 115 -12.86 2.01 -0.97
N ARG A 116 -13.55 2.48 -2.02
CA ARG A 116 -13.13 3.58 -2.90
C ARG A 116 -12.67 4.82 -2.15
N SER A 117 -13.32 5.13 -1.03
CA SER A 117 -13.05 6.35 -0.26
C SER A 117 -11.85 6.21 0.69
N SER A 118 -11.26 5.01 0.78
CA SER A 118 -10.25 4.69 1.78
C SER A 118 -8.81 4.71 1.25
N LEU A 119 -8.61 4.73 -0.08
CA LEU A 119 -7.28 4.83 -0.67
C LEU A 119 -6.66 6.17 -0.31
N TYR A 120 -5.51 6.15 0.35
CA TYR A 120 -4.80 7.35 0.78
C TYR A 120 -3.29 7.18 0.59
N VAL A 121 -2.66 8.20 0.02
CA VAL A 121 -1.21 8.29 -0.16
C VAL A 121 -0.74 9.52 0.63
N ASP A 122 0.27 9.36 1.48
CA ASP A 122 0.79 10.43 2.34
C ASP A 122 2.32 10.50 2.25
N GLY A 123 2.89 11.69 2.00
CA GLY A 123 4.33 11.90 1.81
C GLY A 123 4.98 12.67 2.95
#